data_AF-N2BJ67-F1
#
_entry.id   AF-N2BJ67-F1
#
_cell.length_a   1.000
_cell.length_b   1.000
_cell.length_c   1.000
_cell.angle_alpha   90.00
_cell.angle_beta   90.00
_cell.angle_gamma   90.00
#
_symmetry.space_group_name_H-M   'P 1'
#
loop_
_entity.id
_entity.type
_entity.pdbx_description
1 polymer ?
#
loop_
_entity_poly.entity_id
_entity_poly.type
_entity_poly.pdbx_seq_one_letter_code
_entity_poly.pdbx_strand_id
1 'polypeptide(L)'
;MSYLQLSIDSLSFTITKAHIKESLESLWRIECEGYIESLEENPFTLDFFNSSRKDQGNTFNSFPHKESTLNFHPNALINKQATFRISNPYPQTHNTSKTLDFTNNPALKSLKDNIKSKNKHKENKDSITSLSSLEKVKEYQGVLSFVEYLGLNTQSSANVFHRGNLTPSLNHKHFFKLTLCSSLYRMSLNKANRIYTNKSVIEVIHSTLNFYTHDLIKPLDFSAITLTYPKLELISQYQESDLDFITRLAHNNGIYFCDVAGSICFYDTAQRHSSRELTFNPNVNNTLNEPCISSVKKLQSLRVHHFSQSSENALNPFALQSLSLKSDSLQQEVEQDSLMHSFNEHHYVGEFSFTQKSDLKTPLTLKEKRLRVLEQSLSAQSNIYDLTLNEWVRLNFSSNLKENKENLRDFIIIEMEQVLTNEALLENNFNSNDNAIKKESAKHLKESVTSLMNTEQINKGNESFNPLTQNTSNALL
;
A
#
# COMPACT_ATOMS: atom_id res chain seq x y z
N MET A 1 -8.47 22.56 -8.16
CA MET A 1 -8.10 21.90 -6.89
C MET A 1 -7.59 20.51 -7.24
N SER A 2 -6.41 20.11 -6.75
CA SER A 2 -5.90 18.75 -6.98
C SER A 2 -6.74 17.75 -6.19
N TYR A 3 -7.04 16.59 -6.78
CA TYR A 3 -7.68 15.49 -6.08
C TYR A 3 -6.67 14.65 -5.27
N LEU A 4 -5.37 14.91 -5.41
CA LEU A 4 -4.27 14.28 -4.69
C LEU A 4 -3.53 15.30 -3.83
N GLN A 5 -3.42 15.01 -2.54
CA GLN A 5 -2.77 15.88 -1.56
C GLN A 5 -1.95 15.05 -0.58
N LEU A 6 -0.75 15.51 -0.25
CA LEU A 6 0.09 14.93 0.82
C LEU A 6 0.32 16.00 1.87
N SER A 7 -0.08 15.72 3.11
CA SER A 7 0.10 16.63 4.25
C SER A 7 1.15 16.07 5.19
N ILE A 8 2.11 16.91 5.60
CA ILE A 8 3.21 16.56 6.51
C ILE A 8 3.39 17.72 7.49
N ASP A 9 3.16 17.49 8.78
CA ASP A 9 3.12 18.56 9.79
C ASP A 9 2.20 19.73 9.34
N SER A 10 2.75 20.94 9.14
CA SER A 10 2.02 22.11 8.64
C SER A 10 2.11 22.30 7.11
N LEU A 11 2.78 21.40 6.40
CA LEU A 11 3.05 21.49 4.98
C LEU A 11 2.02 20.71 4.19
N SER A 12 1.59 21.28 3.07
CA SER A 12 0.66 20.64 2.15
C SER A 12 1.26 20.62 0.74
N PHE A 13 1.55 19.42 0.25
CA PHE A 13 2.04 19.18 -1.10
C PHE A 13 0.86 18.88 -2.03
N THR A 14 0.87 19.53 -3.19
CA THR A 14 0.02 19.17 -4.31
C THR A 14 0.70 18.06 -5.09
N ILE A 15 0.07 16.88 -5.13
CA ILE A 15 0.64 15.71 -5.80
C ILE A 15 0.16 15.65 -7.25
N THR A 16 1.10 15.49 -8.19
CA THR A 16 0.83 15.39 -9.62
C THR A 16 0.77 13.93 -10.08
N LYS A 17 1.59 13.07 -9.46
CA LYS A 17 1.62 11.63 -9.72
C LYS A 17 1.79 10.84 -8.43
N ALA A 18 1.04 9.76 -8.29
CA ALA A 18 1.22 8.81 -7.20
C ALA A 18 1.16 7.37 -7.74
N HIS A 19 2.06 6.53 -7.25
CA HIS A 19 2.07 5.10 -7.50
C HIS A 19 1.96 4.37 -6.16
N ILE A 20 0.85 3.68 -5.98
CA ILE A 20 0.51 2.98 -4.75
C ILE A 20 0.62 1.48 -5.00
N LYS A 21 1.31 0.78 -4.11
CA LYS A 21 1.34 -0.68 -4.05
C LYS A 21 0.93 -1.13 -2.66
N GLU A 22 -0.04 -2.04 -2.58
CA GLU A 22 -0.49 -2.64 -1.32
C GLU A 22 -0.88 -4.10 -1.54
N SER A 23 -0.51 -5.00 -0.61
CA SER A 23 -0.88 -6.41 -0.67
C SER A 23 -1.01 -7.01 0.72
N LEU A 24 -1.67 -8.16 0.83
CA LEU A 24 -1.72 -8.90 2.11
C LEU A 24 -0.38 -9.53 2.49
N GLU A 25 0.60 -9.54 1.57
CA GLU A 25 1.93 -10.10 1.81
C GLU A 25 2.98 -9.04 2.17
N SER A 26 2.73 -7.77 1.86
CA SER A 26 3.71 -6.70 2.02
C SER A 26 3.04 -5.38 2.41
N LEU A 27 3.73 -4.62 3.25
CA LEU A 27 3.27 -3.29 3.66
C LEU A 27 3.06 -2.39 2.44
N TRP A 28 2.02 -1.57 2.52
CA TRP A 28 1.76 -0.60 1.48
C TRP A 28 2.87 0.45 1.38
N ARG A 29 3.11 0.91 0.15
CA ARG A 29 4.09 1.94 -0.20
C ARG A 29 3.52 2.84 -1.29
N ILE A 30 3.73 4.14 -1.14
CA ILE A 30 3.28 5.16 -2.09
C ILE A 30 4.48 6.00 -2.52
N GLU A 31 4.74 6.01 -3.82
CA GLU A 31 5.71 6.89 -4.44
C GLU A 31 4.98 8.08 -5.06
N CYS A 32 5.30 9.29 -4.60
CA CYS A 32 4.64 10.52 -5.02
C CYS A 32 5.63 11.47 -5.69
N GLU A 33 5.15 12.17 -6.71
CA GLU A 33 5.78 13.36 -7.27
C GLU A 33 4.80 14.53 -7.12
N GLY A 34 5.28 15.67 -6.66
CA GLY A 34 4.43 16.82 -6.39
C GLY A 34 5.22 18.09 -6.10
N TYR A 35 4.50 19.14 -5.71
CA TYR A 35 5.11 20.42 -5.40
C TYR A 35 4.43 21.14 -4.23
N ILE A 36 5.18 22.07 -3.63
CA ILE A 36 4.64 23.13 -2.75
C ILE A 36 4.76 24.45 -3.48
N GLU A 37 3.75 25.30 -3.32
CA GLU A 37 3.77 26.67 -3.79
C GLU A 37 4.31 27.60 -2.70
N SER A 38 5.20 28.52 -3.07
CA SER A 38 5.86 29.47 -2.18
C SER A 38 5.85 30.87 -2.78
N LEU A 39 5.94 31.88 -1.91
CA LEU A 39 6.20 33.27 -2.31
C LEU A 39 7.68 33.50 -2.66
N GLU A 40 8.60 32.69 -2.13
CA GLU A 40 10.05 32.88 -2.23
C GLU A 40 10.74 31.90 -3.20
N GLU A 41 11.79 32.37 -3.88
CA GLU A 41 12.63 31.57 -4.80
C GLU A 41 13.51 30.55 -4.05
N ASN A 42 13.98 30.92 -2.85
CA ASN A 42 14.87 30.10 -2.02
C ASN A 42 14.17 29.75 -0.70
N PRO A 43 13.26 28.75 -0.70
CA PRO A 43 12.51 28.34 0.49
C PRO A 43 13.43 27.83 1.60
N PHE A 44 14.56 27.25 1.22
CA PHE A 44 15.55 26.69 2.13
C PHE A 44 16.63 27.74 2.40
N THR A 45 16.52 28.47 3.51
CA THR A 45 17.60 29.37 3.92
C THR A 45 18.91 28.59 4.14
N LEU A 46 19.98 29.07 3.51
CA LEU A 46 21.34 28.53 3.64
C LEU A 46 21.92 28.69 5.06
N ASP A 47 21.24 29.42 5.95
CA ASP A 47 21.73 29.79 7.28
C ASP A 47 21.96 28.59 8.22
N PHE A 48 21.32 27.44 7.93
CA PHE A 48 21.59 26.20 8.66
C PHE A 48 22.99 25.63 8.40
N PHE A 49 23.62 25.91 7.24
CA PHE A 49 24.96 25.40 6.93
C PHE A 49 26.09 26.22 7.56
N ASN A 50 25.81 27.44 8.06
CA ASN A 50 26.83 28.35 8.62
C ASN A 50 26.73 28.55 10.14
N SER A 51 25.78 27.89 10.82
CA SER A 51 25.52 28.10 12.25
C SER A 51 26.58 27.51 13.21
N SER A 52 27.74 27.05 12.71
CA SER A 52 28.90 26.68 13.53
C SER A 52 29.99 27.75 13.64
N ARG A 53 29.78 28.97 13.14
CA ARG A 53 30.67 30.11 13.46
C ARG A 53 29.99 31.07 14.43
N LYS A 54 30.17 30.80 15.72
CA LYS A 54 30.21 31.89 16.71
C LYS A 54 31.35 32.81 16.29
N ASP A 55 31.03 34.03 15.85
CA ASP A 55 31.42 35.24 16.57
C ASP A 55 31.15 36.53 15.78
N GLN A 56 30.71 37.53 16.57
CA GLN A 56 30.78 38.98 16.35
C GLN A 56 29.75 39.64 15.41
N GLY A 57 28.70 40.16 16.05
CA GLY A 57 28.46 41.61 16.12
C GLY A 57 28.10 42.32 14.82
N ASN A 58 26.79 42.50 14.57
CA ASN A 58 26.25 43.84 14.36
C ASN A 58 24.73 43.86 14.43
N THR A 59 24.23 44.80 15.21
CA THR A 59 22.83 45.25 15.30
C THR A 59 22.42 45.92 14.00
N PHE A 60 21.46 45.35 13.27
CA PHE A 60 20.60 46.11 12.36
C PHE A 60 19.17 45.58 12.39
N ASN A 61 18.24 46.53 12.52
CA ASN A 61 16.80 46.35 12.55
C ASN A 61 16.30 45.63 11.29
N SER A 62 15.68 44.47 11.46
CA SER A 62 14.76 43.91 10.47
C SER A 62 13.45 43.55 11.15
N PHE A 63 12.38 44.19 10.66
CA PHE A 63 10.99 43.98 11.03
C PHE A 63 10.60 42.49 11.06
N PRO A 64 9.68 42.06 11.96
CA PRO A 64 9.26 40.68 12.01
C PRO A 64 8.22 40.42 10.91
N HIS A 65 8.66 40.14 9.68
CA HIS A 65 7.79 39.48 8.70
C HIS A 65 7.73 37.99 9.07
N LYS A 66 6.70 37.65 9.83
CA LYS A 66 6.37 36.28 10.24
C LYS A 66 5.50 35.65 9.15
N GLU A 67 6.02 35.47 7.94
CA GLU A 67 5.25 34.96 6.80
C GLU A 67 6.02 33.87 6.02
N SER A 68 5.53 32.63 6.16
CA SER A 68 5.69 31.45 5.28
C SER A 68 7.01 31.19 4.52
N THR A 69 8.18 31.37 5.15
CA THR A 69 9.43 30.79 4.65
C THR A 69 9.42 29.27 4.92
N LEU A 70 9.58 28.42 3.90
CA LEU A 70 9.73 26.96 4.01
C LEU A 70 11.12 26.58 4.58
N ASN A 71 11.46 27.09 5.77
CA ASN A 71 12.78 26.98 6.41
C ASN A 71 13.06 25.59 6.98
N PHE A 72 13.12 24.55 6.15
CA PHE A 72 13.55 23.21 6.58
C PHE A 72 14.35 22.49 5.51
N HIS A 73 15.39 21.76 5.90
CA HIS A 73 16.09 20.86 4.98
C HIS A 73 15.15 19.71 4.56
N PRO A 74 15.04 19.31 3.28
CA PRO A 74 14.10 18.26 2.84
C PRO A 74 14.17 16.95 3.66
N ASN A 75 15.37 16.54 4.08
CA ASN A 75 15.55 15.37 4.95
C ASN A 75 14.92 15.50 6.35
N ALA A 76 14.61 16.72 6.82
CA ALA A 76 13.90 16.93 8.07
C ALA A 76 12.45 16.41 8.04
N LEU A 77 11.93 16.13 6.85
CA LEU A 77 10.62 15.47 6.66
C LEU A 77 10.70 13.96 6.82
N ILE A 78 11.90 13.35 6.75
CA ILE A 78 12.05 11.90 6.88
C ILE A 78 11.60 11.48 8.30
N ASN A 79 10.94 10.32 8.39
CA ASN A 79 10.37 9.75 9.60
C ASN A 79 9.21 10.56 10.22
N LYS A 80 8.78 11.66 9.57
CA LYS A 80 7.57 12.38 9.96
C LYS A 80 6.31 11.63 9.56
N GLN A 81 5.28 11.79 10.38
CA GLN A 81 3.94 11.33 10.06
C GLN A 81 3.40 12.17 8.89
N ALA A 82 2.78 11.49 7.94
CA ALA A 82 2.21 12.12 6.78
C ALA A 82 0.89 11.44 6.39
N THR A 83 -0.02 12.25 5.86
CA THR A 83 -1.34 11.81 5.39
C THR A 83 -1.44 12.07 3.89
N PHE A 84 -1.54 11.00 3.11
CA PHE A 84 -1.84 11.07 1.69
C PHE A 84 -3.34 10.89 1.47
N ARG A 85 -3.97 11.84 0.79
CA ARG A 85 -5.42 11.91 0.57
C ARG A 85 -5.74 11.86 -0.91
N ILE A 86 -6.64 10.96 -1.27
CA ILE A 86 -7.24 10.84 -2.59
C ILE A 86 -8.71 11.23 -2.46
N SER A 87 -9.07 12.33 -3.11
CA SER A 87 -10.47 12.75 -3.27
C SER A 87 -11.01 12.22 -4.59
N ASN A 88 -12.34 12.25 -4.76
CA ASN A 88 -12.97 11.79 -5.99
C ASN A 88 -12.36 12.46 -7.24
N PRO A 89 -11.70 11.71 -8.13
CA PRO A 89 -11.11 12.26 -9.35
C PRO A 89 -12.18 12.55 -10.42
N TYR A 90 -13.40 12.02 -10.27
CA TYR A 90 -14.48 12.22 -11.22
C TYR A 90 -15.23 13.51 -10.89
N PRO A 91 -15.30 14.48 -11.82
CA PRO A 91 -16.03 15.71 -11.58
C PRO A 91 -17.50 15.39 -11.32
N GLN A 92 -18.01 15.86 -10.19
CA GLN A 92 -19.45 15.91 -9.91
C GLN A 92 -20.06 16.79 -11.00
N THR A 93 -20.61 16.18 -12.04
CA THR A 93 -21.52 16.91 -12.92
C THR A 93 -22.75 17.23 -12.07
N HIS A 94 -22.82 18.45 -11.56
CA HIS A 94 -24.08 19.00 -11.06
C HIS A 94 -25.07 19.05 -12.23
N ASN A 95 -25.68 17.92 -12.62
CA ASN A 95 -26.91 17.79 -13.42
C ASN A 95 -27.27 16.36 -13.89
N THR A 96 -26.93 15.27 -13.19
CA THR A 96 -27.50 13.94 -13.51
C THR A 96 -28.88 13.68 -12.89
N SER A 97 -29.62 14.74 -12.55
CA SER A 97 -31.08 14.69 -12.32
C SER A 97 -31.90 15.34 -13.44
N LYS A 98 -31.30 15.57 -14.62
CA LYS A 98 -32.09 15.60 -15.86
C LYS A 98 -32.04 14.22 -16.49
N THR A 99 -32.92 13.33 -16.03
CA THR A 99 -33.51 12.36 -16.94
C THR A 99 -33.85 13.12 -18.23
N LEU A 100 -33.27 12.70 -19.35
CA LEU A 100 -33.76 13.09 -20.67
C LEU A 100 -35.20 12.59 -20.76
N ASP A 101 -36.11 13.44 -20.32
CA ASP A 101 -37.52 13.18 -20.27
C ASP A 101 -38.02 13.27 -21.71
N PHE A 102 -38.00 12.12 -22.42
CA PHE A 102 -38.66 11.98 -23.73
C PHE A 102 -40.20 12.08 -23.63
N THR A 103 -40.73 12.63 -22.54
CA THR A 103 -42.15 12.71 -22.20
C THR A 103 -42.90 13.81 -22.93
N ASN A 104 -42.22 14.67 -23.68
CA ASN A 104 -42.86 15.74 -24.47
C ASN A 104 -42.98 15.42 -25.97
N ASN A 105 -43.31 14.18 -26.32
CA ASN A 105 -43.84 13.87 -27.65
C ASN A 105 -45.38 13.71 -27.55
N PRO A 106 -46.19 14.62 -28.15
CA PRO A 106 -47.65 14.57 -28.06
C PRO A 106 -48.26 13.31 -28.71
N ALA A 107 -47.49 12.52 -29.45
CA ALA A 107 -47.93 11.27 -30.06
C ALA A 107 -48.02 10.05 -29.11
N LEU A 108 -47.45 10.11 -27.89
CA LEU A 108 -47.42 8.95 -26.96
C LEU A 108 -48.40 9.06 -25.78
N LYS A 109 -49.23 10.11 -25.72
CA LYS A 109 -50.25 10.28 -24.67
C LYS A 109 -51.49 9.40 -24.91
N SER A 110 -51.80 9.02 -26.15
CA SER A 110 -52.96 8.18 -26.50
C SER A 110 -52.76 6.69 -26.19
N LEU A 111 -51.55 6.25 -25.83
CA LEU A 111 -51.25 4.86 -25.49
C LEU A 111 -51.21 4.59 -23.97
N LYS A 112 -51.15 5.64 -23.13
CA LYS A 112 -51.06 5.49 -21.66
C LYS A 112 -52.40 5.25 -20.97
N ASP A 113 -53.52 5.59 -21.60
CA ASP A 113 -54.85 5.40 -20.98
C ASP A 113 -55.37 3.95 -21.10
N ASN A 114 -54.72 3.08 -21.89
CA ASN A 114 -55.11 1.67 -22.05
C ASN A 114 -54.33 0.67 -21.19
N ILE A 115 -53.37 1.10 -20.36
CA ILE A 115 -52.59 0.19 -19.48
C ILE A 115 -52.62 0.67 -18.02
N LYS A 116 -53.80 1.07 -17.55
CA LYS A 116 -54.08 1.36 -16.13
C LYS A 116 -54.99 0.31 -15.48
N SER A 117 -54.90 -0.93 -15.92
CA SER A 117 -55.31 -2.07 -15.10
C SER A 117 -54.24 -3.17 -15.15
N LYS A 118 -53.82 -3.61 -13.97
CA LYS A 118 -52.76 -4.59 -13.67
C LYS A 118 -51.31 -4.06 -13.74
N ASN A 119 -50.83 -3.56 -12.61
CA ASN A 119 -49.71 -4.15 -11.87
C ASN A 119 -49.38 -3.28 -10.64
N LYS A 120 -49.69 -3.82 -9.45
CA LYS A 120 -49.04 -3.40 -8.19
C LYS A 120 -47.69 -4.12 -8.16
N HIS A 121 -46.57 -3.40 -8.26
CA HIS A 121 -45.29 -3.92 -7.82
C HIS A 121 -44.44 -2.83 -7.16
N LYS A 122 -43.91 -3.23 -6.00
CA LYS A 122 -42.86 -2.63 -5.16
C LYS A 122 -41.88 -1.75 -5.93
N GLU A 123 -41.67 -0.54 -5.43
CA GLU A 123 -40.51 0.28 -5.75
C GLU A 123 -39.23 -0.46 -5.30
N ASN A 124 -38.36 -0.75 -6.27
CA ASN A 124 -37.03 -1.32 -6.06
C ASN A 124 -36.09 -0.26 -5.48
N LYS A 125 -35.31 -0.68 -4.49
CA LYS A 125 -34.32 0.10 -3.74
C LYS A 125 -32.91 -0.01 -4.34
N ASP A 126 -32.82 -0.30 -5.64
CA ASP A 126 -31.57 -0.75 -6.30
C ASP A 126 -30.76 0.37 -6.96
N SER A 127 -31.21 1.63 -6.87
CA SER A 127 -30.52 2.79 -7.47
C SER A 127 -29.65 3.59 -6.48
N ILE A 128 -29.51 3.13 -5.23
CA ILE A 128 -28.82 3.88 -4.17
C ILE A 128 -27.35 3.47 -3.99
N THR A 129 -26.92 2.31 -4.52
CA THR A 129 -25.57 1.77 -4.25
C THR A 129 -24.45 2.36 -5.12
N SER A 130 -24.74 2.78 -6.36
CA SER A 130 -23.73 3.38 -7.26
C SER A 130 -23.34 4.81 -6.90
N LEU A 131 -24.18 5.54 -6.17
CA LEU A 131 -23.88 6.91 -5.70
C LEU A 131 -22.85 6.96 -4.55
N SER A 132 -22.60 5.85 -3.85
CA SER A 132 -21.77 5.84 -2.64
C SER A 132 -20.27 6.09 -2.87
N SER A 133 -19.79 5.93 -4.11
CA SER A 133 -18.36 6.09 -4.47
C SER A 133 -17.97 7.54 -4.75
N LEU A 134 -18.95 8.43 -4.96
CA LEU A 134 -18.75 9.79 -5.45
C LEU A 134 -18.37 10.82 -4.37
N GLU A 135 -18.51 10.46 -3.10
CA GLU A 135 -18.18 11.32 -1.94
C GLU A 135 -17.06 10.74 -1.05
N LYS A 136 -16.54 9.56 -1.38
CA LYS A 136 -15.55 8.89 -0.55
C LYS A 136 -14.17 9.53 -0.70
N VAL A 137 -13.46 9.57 0.42
CA VAL A 137 -12.07 10.02 0.49
C VAL A 137 -11.26 8.82 0.94
N LYS A 138 -10.22 8.46 0.17
CA LYS A 138 -9.27 7.42 0.57
C LYS A 138 -8.05 8.09 1.19
N GLU A 139 -7.68 7.66 2.38
CA GLU A 139 -6.57 8.23 3.13
C GLU A 139 -5.56 7.16 3.55
N TYR A 140 -4.29 7.50 3.40
CA TYR A 140 -3.18 6.71 3.91
C TYR A 140 -2.40 7.53 4.91
N GLN A 141 -2.24 6.98 6.11
CA GLN A 141 -1.51 7.62 7.19
C GLN A 141 -0.27 6.77 7.49
N GLY A 142 0.89 7.36 7.29
CA GLY A 142 2.15 6.63 7.37
C GLY A 142 3.32 7.53 7.68
N VAL A 143 4.50 7.03 7.36
CA VAL A 143 5.77 7.70 7.64
C VAL A 143 6.52 7.94 6.35
N LEU A 144 7.12 9.11 6.23
CA LEU A 144 7.91 9.46 5.06
C LEU A 144 9.28 8.77 5.14
N SER A 145 9.57 7.90 4.18
CA SER A 145 10.82 7.12 4.13
C SER A 145 11.87 7.73 3.21
N PHE A 146 11.45 8.50 2.21
CA PHE A 146 12.34 9.10 1.23
C PHE A 146 11.84 10.47 0.79
N VAL A 147 12.77 11.40 0.59
CA VAL A 147 12.53 12.75 0.06
C VAL A 147 13.69 13.14 -0.84
N GLU A 148 13.35 13.65 -2.03
CA GLU A 148 14.29 14.24 -2.96
C GLU A 148 13.71 15.55 -3.49
N TYR A 149 14.51 16.62 -3.41
CA TYR A 149 14.15 17.91 -4.00
C TYR A 149 14.57 17.94 -5.46
N LEU A 150 13.61 18.11 -6.37
CA LEU A 150 13.83 18.05 -7.82
C LEU A 150 14.19 19.41 -8.41
N GLY A 151 13.71 20.50 -7.81
CA GLY A 151 14.05 21.85 -8.23
C GLY A 151 12.89 22.84 -8.16
N LEU A 152 13.13 24.03 -8.71
CA LEU A 152 12.19 25.15 -8.74
C LEU A 152 11.70 25.38 -10.16
N ASN A 153 10.41 25.59 -10.33
CA ASN A 153 9.84 26.26 -11.50
C ASN A 153 9.44 27.68 -11.09
N THR A 154 10.19 28.67 -11.58
CA THR A 154 9.73 30.06 -11.61
C THR A 154 8.80 30.15 -12.80
N GLN A 155 7.50 30.42 -12.60
CA GLN A 155 6.69 30.85 -13.73
C GLN A 155 7.43 32.00 -14.41
N SER A 156 7.75 31.84 -15.69
CA SER A 156 8.35 32.89 -16.50
C SER A 156 7.60 34.18 -16.21
N SER A 157 8.34 35.21 -15.79
CA SER A 157 7.89 36.50 -15.26
C SER A 157 6.96 37.32 -16.16
N ALA A 158 6.41 36.72 -17.23
CA ALA A 158 5.50 37.32 -18.19
C ALA A 158 4.06 37.50 -17.67
N ASN A 159 3.65 36.88 -16.56
CA ASN A 159 2.29 37.04 -16.00
C ASN A 159 2.20 37.95 -14.76
N VAL A 160 3.26 38.68 -14.41
CA VAL A 160 3.31 39.54 -13.20
C VAL A 160 2.48 40.84 -13.35
N PHE A 161 1.93 41.15 -14.52
CA PHE A 161 1.16 42.38 -14.72
C PHE A 161 -0.20 42.16 -15.41
N HIS A 162 -1.09 41.41 -14.77
CA HIS A 162 -2.53 41.64 -14.96
C HIS A 162 -3.08 42.56 -13.88
N ARG A 163 -3.26 43.82 -14.29
CA ARG A 163 -4.05 44.92 -13.70
C ARG A 163 -4.66 44.64 -12.32
N GLY A 164 -4.11 45.29 -11.29
CA GLY A 164 -4.91 45.89 -10.20
C GLY A 164 -5.07 45.11 -8.90
N ASN A 165 -4.59 43.87 -8.75
CA ASN A 165 -4.65 43.14 -7.47
C ASN A 165 -3.27 43.12 -6.77
N LEU A 166 -3.19 43.78 -5.62
CA LEU A 166 -2.02 43.83 -4.72
C LEU A 166 -1.84 42.56 -3.85
N THR A 167 -2.34 41.42 -4.30
CA THR A 167 -2.16 40.16 -3.55
C THR A 167 -0.90 39.45 -4.04
N PRO A 168 0.08 39.13 -3.16
CA PRO A 168 1.25 38.37 -3.56
C PRO A 168 0.80 37.00 -4.07
N SER A 169 0.97 36.74 -5.36
CA SER A 169 0.68 35.44 -5.95
C SER A 169 1.81 34.46 -5.60
N LEU A 170 1.44 33.22 -5.30
CA LEU A 170 2.38 32.11 -5.09
C LEU A 170 3.12 31.81 -6.40
N ASN A 171 4.26 32.46 -6.60
CA ASN A 171 4.94 32.50 -7.90
C ASN A 171 5.95 31.36 -8.11
N HIS A 172 6.29 30.63 -7.03
CA HIS A 172 7.34 29.63 -7.04
C HIS A 172 6.79 28.23 -6.73
N LYS A 173 7.08 27.26 -7.61
CA LYS A 173 6.73 25.85 -7.40
C LYS A 173 7.98 25.04 -7.11
N HIS A 174 8.04 24.44 -5.92
CA HIS A 174 9.14 23.60 -5.48
C HIS A 174 8.76 22.13 -5.63
N PHE A 175 9.46 21.40 -6.49
CA PHE A 175 9.14 20.01 -6.84
C PHE A 175 9.90 19.01 -5.99
N PHE A 176 9.20 17.93 -5.62
CA PHE A 176 9.73 16.88 -4.78
C PHE A 176 9.31 15.50 -5.29
N LYS A 177 10.18 14.53 -5.05
CA LYS A 177 9.85 13.12 -5.06
C LYS A 177 9.84 12.61 -3.63
N LEU A 178 8.75 11.95 -3.24
CA LEU A 178 8.45 11.56 -1.87
C LEU A 178 8.07 10.08 -1.84
N THR A 179 8.44 9.35 -0.78
CA THR A 179 7.92 8.00 -0.54
C THR A 179 7.28 7.91 0.83
N LEU A 180 6.00 7.56 0.86
CA LEU A 180 5.23 7.30 2.05
C LEU A 180 5.07 5.79 2.25
N CYS A 181 5.33 5.29 3.46
CA CYS A 181 5.18 3.88 3.81
C CYS A 181 4.28 3.72 5.05
N SER A 182 3.76 2.51 5.26
CA SER A 182 3.11 2.14 6.53
C SER A 182 3.99 2.45 7.74
N SER A 183 3.37 2.81 8.87
CA SER A 183 4.09 3.07 10.13
C SER A 183 4.92 1.88 10.62
N LEU A 184 4.51 0.65 10.28
CA LEU A 184 5.26 -0.58 10.56
C LEU A 184 6.62 -0.64 9.87
N TYR A 185 6.85 0.15 8.83
CA TYR A 185 8.13 0.21 8.12
C TYR A 185 9.31 0.55 9.05
N ARG A 186 9.09 1.32 10.12
CA ARG A 186 10.14 1.61 11.11
C ARG A 186 10.77 0.36 11.71
N MET A 187 9.98 -0.70 11.86
CA MET A 187 10.42 -1.99 12.39
C MET A 187 11.31 -2.77 11.41
N SER A 188 11.39 -2.36 10.14
CA SER A 188 12.34 -2.95 9.16
C SER A 188 13.76 -2.43 9.33
N LEU A 189 13.94 -1.32 10.05
CA LEU A 189 15.22 -0.61 10.17
C LEU A 189 16.11 -1.15 11.30
N ASN A 190 15.60 -2.06 12.12
CA ASN A 190 16.36 -2.66 13.20
C ASN A 190 16.81 -4.09 12.85
N LYS A 191 17.65 -4.66 13.71
CA LYS A 191 17.97 -6.08 13.77
C LYS A 191 18.03 -6.49 15.22
N ALA A 192 17.41 -7.61 15.57
CA ALA A 192 17.38 -8.08 16.96
C ALA A 192 17.62 -9.58 17.07
N ASN A 193 18.01 -9.98 18.28
CA ASN A 193 18.12 -11.37 18.70
C ASN A 193 17.34 -11.50 20.00
N ARG A 194 16.24 -12.25 20.00
CA ARG A 194 15.36 -12.41 21.16
C ARG A 194 14.88 -13.85 21.26
N ILE A 195 14.71 -14.31 22.49
CA ILE A 195 14.20 -15.64 22.80
C ILE A 195 12.93 -15.46 23.62
N TYR A 196 11.85 -16.06 23.14
CA TYR A 196 10.57 -16.15 23.82
C TYR A 196 10.32 -17.60 24.20
N THR A 197 9.98 -17.84 25.46
CA THR A 197 9.72 -19.18 25.99
C THR A 197 8.32 -19.30 26.54
N ASN A 198 7.67 -20.43 26.31
CA ASN A 198 6.31 -20.72 26.79
C ASN A 198 5.29 -19.61 26.43
N LYS A 199 5.36 -19.13 25.20
CA LYS A 199 4.45 -18.12 24.65
C LYS A 199 3.80 -18.61 23.37
N SER A 200 2.57 -18.17 23.11
CA SER A 200 1.95 -18.38 21.80
C SER A 200 2.51 -17.42 20.76
N VAL A 201 2.33 -17.75 19.48
CA VAL A 201 2.76 -16.90 18.36
C VAL A 201 2.12 -15.50 18.46
N ILE A 202 0.83 -15.43 18.82
CA ILE A 202 0.11 -14.15 19.01
C ILE A 202 0.70 -13.35 20.16
N GLU A 203 0.98 -13.99 21.30
CA GLU A 203 1.61 -13.32 22.45
C GLU A 203 2.99 -12.73 22.10
N VAL A 204 3.76 -13.42 21.25
CA VAL A 204 5.07 -12.94 20.78
C VAL A 204 4.93 -11.78 19.79
N ILE A 205 4.01 -11.87 18.83
CA ILE A 205 3.71 -10.78 17.90
C ILE A 205 3.29 -9.53 18.69
N HIS A 206 2.34 -9.69 19.61
CA HIS A 206 1.87 -8.60 20.48
C HIS A 206 3.02 -8.04 21.33
N SER A 207 3.84 -8.89 21.96
CA SER A 207 4.99 -8.46 22.76
C SER A 207 6.01 -7.66 21.94
N THR A 208 6.22 -8.02 20.68
CA THR A 208 7.17 -7.34 19.79
C THR A 208 6.61 -5.99 19.32
N LEU A 209 5.33 -5.95 18.94
CA LEU A 209 4.66 -4.71 18.55
C LEU A 209 4.48 -3.73 19.71
N ASN A 210 4.39 -4.23 20.94
CA ASN A 210 4.23 -3.39 22.13
C ASN A 210 5.37 -2.39 22.31
N PHE A 211 6.59 -2.71 21.86
CA PHE A 211 7.74 -1.80 21.87
C PHE A 211 7.52 -0.53 21.04
N TYR A 212 6.60 -0.56 20.08
CA TYR A 212 6.37 0.50 19.11
C TYR A 212 5.02 1.19 19.29
N THR A 213 4.25 0.84 20.32
CA THR A 213 2.89 1.37 20.54
C THR A 213 2.81 2.90 20.57
N HIS A 214 3.83 3.58 21.08
CA HIS A 214 3.91 5.04 21.08
C HIS A 214 4.27 5.66 19.73
N ASP A 215 4.92 4.90 18.84
CA ASP A 215 5.34 5.36 17.51
C ASP A 215 4.31 5.04 16.43
N LEU A 216 3.48 4.02 16.65
CA LEU A 216 2.44 3.64 15.70
C LEU A 216 1.38 4.73 15.57
N ILE A 217 1.03 5.04 14.32
CA ILE A 217 0.02 6.06 14.00
C ILE A 217 -1.39 5.53 14.30
N LYS A 218 -1.60 4.23 14.04
CA LYS A 218 -2.87 3.55 14.18
C LYS A 218 -2.80 2.51 15.29
N PRO A 219 -3.88 2.32 16.07
CA PRO A 219 -3.97 1.24 17.03
C PRO A 219 -3.91 -0.13 16.35
N LEU A 220 -3.46 -1.13 17.11
CA LEU A 220 -3.42 -2.53 16.71
C LEU A 220 -4.73 -3.21 17.11
N ASP A 221 -5.26 -4.05 16.23
CA ASP A 221 -6.48 -4.82 16.47
C ASP A 221 -6.26 -6.31 16.17
N PHE A 222 -6.50 -7.14 17.19
CA PHE A 222 -6.41 -8.61 17.13
C PHE A 222 -7.78 -9.28 17.29
N SER A 223 -8.87 -8.53 17.32
CA SER A 223 -10.23 -9.05 17.53
C SER A 223 -10.69 -10.03 16.46
N ALA A 224 -10.10 -9.96 15.26
CA ALA A 224 -10.40 -10.85 14.15
C ALA A 224 -9.62 -12.18 14.16
N ILE A 225 -8.75 -12.38 15.16
CA ILE A 225 -8.12 -13.68 15.44
C ILE A 225 -9.15 -14.56 16.17
N THR A 226 -9.55 -15.65 15.52
CA THR A 226 -10.60 -16.57 15.98
C THR A 226 -10.05 -17.94 16.42
N LEU A 227 -8.89 -18.32 15.88
CA LEU A 227 -8.21 -19.56 16.18
C LEU A 227 -7.41 -19.45 17.48
N THR A 228 -7.22 -20.59 18.13
CA THR A 228 -6.37 -20.70 19.30
C THR A 228 -4.99 -21.20 18.89
N TYR A 229 -3.96 -20.43 19.24
CA TYR A 229 -2.56 -20.78 18.95
C TYR A 229 -1.90 -21.42 20.17
N PRO A 230 -1.24 -22.59 20.01
CA PRO A 230 -0.59 -23.26 21.12
C PRO A 230 0.60 -22.44 21.63
N LYS A 231 0.94 -22.63 22.92
CA LYS A 231 2.18 -22.10 23.47
C LYS A 231 3.35 -22.92 22.96
N LEU A 232 4.37 -22.25 22.45
CA LEU A 232 5.60 -22.87 21.98
C LEU A 232 6.67 -22.79 23.07
N GLU A 233 7.47 -23.83 23.18
CA GLU A 233 8.55 -23.93 24.17
C GLU A 233 9.60 -22.87 23.90
N LEU A 234 9.91 -22.68 22.61
CA LEU A 234 10.91 -21.75 22.12
C LEU A 234 10.43 -21.08 20.83
N ILE A 235 10.46 -19.75 20.83
CA ILE A 235 10.37 -18.93 19.61
C ILE A 235 11.58 -18.00 19.63
N SER A 236 12.43 -18.10 18.60
CA SER A 236 13.60 -17.25 18.45
C SER A 236 13.42 -16.26 17.30
N GLN A 237 13.86 -15.04 17.57
CA GLN A 237 14.21 -14.05 16.57
C GLN A 237 15.73 -14.08 16.45
N TYR A 238 16.26 -14.27 15.23
CA TYR A 238 17.70 -14.41 15.03
C TYR A 238 18.17 -13.62 13.80
N GLN A 239 18.95 -12.57 14.04
CA GLN A 239 19.56 -11.68 13.03
C GLN A 239 18.59 -11.11 11.97
N GLU A 240 17.31 -10.96 12.34
CA GLU A 240 16.27 -10.42 11.47
C GLU A 240 15.66 -9.15 12.11
N SER A 241 15.02 -8.32 11.28
CA SER A 241 14.33 -7.13 11.76
C SER A 241 13.05 -7.50 12.53
N ASP A 242 12.52 -6.59 13.33
CA ASP A 242 11.27 -6.85 14.04
C ASP A 242 10.10 -6.98 13.05
N LEU A 243 10.15 -6.29 11.91
CA LEU A 243 9.16 -6.47 10.84
C LEU A 243 9.25 -7.85 10.19
N ASP A 244 10.45 -8.30 9.83
CA ASP A 244 10.64 -9.61 9.20
C ASP A 244 10.23 -10.73 10.16
N PHE A 245 10.57 -10.57 11.44
CA PHE A 245 10.20 -11.51 12.50
C PHE A 245 8.68 -11.65 12.64
N ILE A 246 7.94 -10.55 12.78
CA ILE A 246 6.46 -10.62 12.91
C ILE A 246 5.83 -11.15 11.63
N THR A 247 6.36 -10.77 10.46
CA THR A 247 5.82 -11.19 9.15
C THR A 247 6.00 -12.69 8.98
N ARG A 248 7.21 -13.19 9.26
CA ARG A 248 7.52 -14.63 9.24
C ARG A 248 6.65 -15.41 10.22
N LEU A 249 6.53 -14.94 11.47
CA LEU A 249 5.71 -15.61 12.47
C LEU A 249 4.23 -15.64 12.08
N ALA A 250 3.69 -14.51 11.63
CA ALA A 250 2.30 -14.41 11.20
C ALA A 250 2.02 -15.34 10.01
N HIS A 251 2.78 -15.21 8.92
CA HIS A 251 2.55 -15.95 7.69
C HIS A 251 2.73 -17.47 7.86
N ASN A 252 3.74 -17.90 8.62
CA ASN A 252 3.95 -19.33 8.90
C ASN A 252 2.78 -19.96 9.68
N ASN A 253 1.99 -19.13 10.39
CA ASN A 253 0.86 -19.56 11.20
C ASN A 253 -0.49 -19.18 10.57
N GLY A 254 -0.51 -18.80 9.29
CA GLY A 254 -1.73 -18.49 8.54
C GLY A 254 -2.38 -17.17 8.94
N ILE A 255 -1.63 -16.28 9.58
CA ILE A 255 -2.09 -14.96 9.99
C ILE A 255 -1.62 -13.97 8.94
N TYR A 256 -2.52 -13.12 8.46
CA TYR A 256 -2.19 -11.95 7.66
C TYR A 256 -2.60 -10.70 8.39
N PHE A 257 -1.98 -9.57 8.06
CA PHE A 257 -2.35 -8.28 8.63
C PHE A 257 -2.38 -7.23 7.53
N CYS A 258 -3.31 -6.30 7.66
CA CYS A 258 -3.43 -5.20 6.73
C CYS A 258 -3.79 -3.92 7.47
N ASP A 259 -3.50 -2.81 6.80
CA ASP A 259 -3.77 -1.48 7.30
C ASP A 259 -5.15 -1.03 6.80
N VAL A 260 -6.13 -1.02 7.70
CA VAL A 260 -7.52 -0.64 7.39
C VAL A 260 -7.77 0.79 7.87
N ALA A 261 -8.88 1.39 7.44
CA ALA A 261 -9.31 2.70 7.94
C ALA A 261 -9.50 2.66 9.47
N GLY A 262 -8.54 3.21 10.21
CA GLY A 262 -8.59 3.37 11.66
C GLY A 262 -7.63 2.49 12.46
N SER A 263 -7.28 1.28 11.99
CA SER A 263 -6.45 0.33 12.75
C SER A 263 -5.64 -0.60 11.84
N ILE A 264 -4.55 -1.14 12.38
CA ILE A 264 -3.81 -2.26 11.78
C ILE A 264 -4.42 -3.54 12.34
N CYS A 265 -5.07 -4.33 11.49
CA CYS A 265 -5.85 -5.48 11.90
C CYS A 265 -5.14 -6.79 11.54
N PHE A 266 -5.18 -7.77 12.46
CA PHE A 266 -4.65 -9.11 12.28
C PHE A 266 -5.78 -10.13 12.12
N TYR A 267 -5.64 -11.01 11.13
CA TYR A 267 -6.67 -11.97 10.73
C TYR A 267 -6.06 -13.36 10.55
N ASP A 268 -6.79 -14.39 10.98
CA ASP A 268 -6.45 -15.80 10.71
C ASP A 268 -7.45 -16.51 9.78
N THR A 269 -8.56 -15.83 9.51
CA THR A 269 -9.67 -16.33 8.72
C THR A 269 -10.18 -15.21 7.83
N ALA A 270 -10.61 -15.55 6.61
CA ALA A 270 -11.30 -14.61 5.75
C ALA A 270 -12.71 -14.36 6.30
N GLN A 271 -12.87 -13.33 7.13
CA GLN A 271 -14.18 -12.92 7.63
C GLN A 271 -14.98 -12.33 6.46
N ARG A 272 -16.14 -12.91 6.17
CA ARG A 272 -16.99 -12.45 5.06
C ARG A 272 -17.79 -11.24 5.53
N HIS A 273 -17.38 -10.06 5.07
CA HIS A 273 -18.13 -8.83 5.26
C HIS A 273 -19.19 -8.65 4.15
N SER A 274 -20.00 -7.60 4.25
CA SER A 274 -20.93 -7.22 3.19
C SER A 274 -20.16 -6.92 1.90
N SER A 275 -20.43 -7.68 0.84
CA SER A 275 -19.76 -7.50 -0.45
C SER A 275 -20.26 -6.23 -1.15
N ARG A 276 -19.33 -5.38 -1.59
CA ARG A 276 -19.63 -4.23 -2.44
C ARG A 276 -19.87 -4.71 -3.86
N GLU A 277 -21.04 -4.43 -4.41
CA GLU A 277 -21.34 -4.76 -5.80
C GLU A 277 -20.65 -3.75 -6.73
N LEU A 278 -19.85 -4.26 -7.66
CA LEU A 278 -19.14 -3.46 -8.64
C LEU A 278 -19.67 -3.75 -10.05
N THR A 279 -19.77 -2.70 -10.85
CA THR A 279 -20.19 -2.78 -12.25
C THR A 279 -19.02 -3.23 -13.12
N PHE A 280 -19.30 -4.13 -14.05
CA PHE A 280 -18.35 -4.53 -15.10
C PHE A 280 -18.74 -3.86 -16.42
N ASN A 281 -17.82 -3.09 -17.00
CA ASN A 281 -18.02 -2.41 -18.27
C ASN A 281 -16.79 -2.62 -19.18
N PRO A 282 -16.85 -3.55 -20.15
CA PRO A 282 -15.72 -3.86 -21.02
C PRO A 282 -15.44 -2.78 -22.08
N ASN A 283 -16.23 -1.70 -22.14
CA ASN A 283 -16.03 -0.65 -23.12
C ASN A 283 -14.78 0.18 -22.79
N VAL A 284 -13.76 0.06 -23.65
CA VAL A 284 -12.47 0.75 -23.54
C VAL A 284 -12.63 2.27 -23.47
N ASN A 285 -13.65 2.82 -24.13
CA ASN A 285 -13.82 4.26 -24.25
C ASN A 285 -14.54 4.90 -23.05
N ASN A 286 -15.11 4.09 -22.12
CA ASN A 286 -15.91 4.47 -20.95
C ASN A 286 -16.33 5.95 -20.95
N THR A 287 -17.16 6.34 -21.91
CA THR A 287 -17.32 7.76 -22.29
C THR A 287 -17.92 8.61 -21.18
N LEU A 288 -18.59 7.97 -20.22
CA LEU A 288 -19.20 8.59 -19.05
C LEU A 288 -18.27 8.61 -17.83
N ASN A 289 -17.05 8.06 -17.94
CA ASN A 289 -16.08 7.90 -16.85
C ASN A 289 -16.69 7.26 -15.60
N GLU A 290 -17.64 6.35 -15.78
CA GLU A 290 -18.32 5.71 -14.66
C GLU A 290 -17.34 4.78 -13.92
N PRO A 291 -17.36 4.75 -12.58
CA PRO A 291 -16.55 3.82 -11.80
C PRO A 291 -16.96 2.37 -12.10
N CYS A 292 -16.06 1.59 -12.70
CA CYS A 292 -16.30 0.22 -13.11
C CYS A 292 -15.00 -0.60 -13.19
N ILE A 293 -15.15 -1.92 -13.35
CA ILE A 293 -14.08 -2.81 -13.78
C ILE A 293 -14.17 -2.97 -15.28
N SER A 294 -13.07 -2.74 -15.98
CA SER A 294 -13.01 -2.73 -17.45
C SER A 294 -12.48 -4.01 -18.05
N SER A 295 -11.62 -4.74 -17.33
CA SER A 295 -11.02 -5.98 -17.80
C SER A 295 -10.75 -6.91 -16.64
N VAL A 296 -10.87 -8.22 -16.88
CA VAL A 296 -10.52 -9.27 -15.93
C VAL A 296 -9.73 -10.35 -16.67
N LYS A 297 -8.57 -10.73 -16.11
CA LYS A 297 -7.68 -11.77 -16.63
C LYS A 297 -7.56 -12.86 -15.57
N LYS A 298 -7.75 -14.12 -15.97
CA LYS A 298 -7.45 -15.26 -15.11
C LYS A 298 -5.95 -15.55 -15.17
N LEU A 299 -5.31 -15.58 -14.01
CA LEU A 299 -3.93 -16.00 -13.85
C LEU A 299 -3.93 -17.42 -13.31
N GLN A 300 -3.20 -18.31 -13.98
CA GLN A 300 -3.02 -19.69 -13.54
C GLN A 300 -1.53 -20.05 -13.58
N SER A 301 -1.06 -20.71 -12.54
CA SER A 301 0.33 -21.10 -12.37
C SER A 301 0.43 -22.58 -12.00
N LEU A 302 1.43 -23.27 -12.54
CA LEU A 302 1.72 -24.67 -12.17
C LEU A 302 2.20 -24.74 -10.72
N ARG A 303 1.55 -25.57 -9.90
CA ARG A 303 1.86 -25.72 -8.47
C ARG A 303 1.90 -27.19 -8.07
N VAL A 304 2.43 -27.44 -6.88
CA VAL A 304 2.42 -28.75 -6.23
C VAL A 304 1.02 -29.05 -5.75
N HIS A 305 0.58 -30.31 -5.89
CA HIS A 305 -0.76 -30.75 -5.47
C HIS A 305 -0.72 -31.87 -4.42
N HIS A 306 0.47 -32.42 -4.14
CA HIS A 306 0.66 -33.41 -3.10
C HIS A 306 1.73 -32.95 -2.13
N PHE A 307 1.37 -32.90 -0.86
CA PHE A 307 2.25 -32.45 0.20
C PHE A 307 2.45 -33.59 1.18
N SER A 308 3.68 -33.78 1.62
CA SER A 308 3.98 -34.67 2.73
C SER A 308 4.90 -33.96 3.71
N GLN A 309 4.64 -34.16 4.99
CA GLN A 309 5.50 -33.66 6.05
C GLN A 309 5.85 -34.80 6.99
N SER A 310 7.13 -34.89 7.31
CA SER A 310 7.62 -35.82 8.32
C SER A 310 8.37 -35.09 9.43
N SER A 311 8.34 -35.67 10.63
CA SER A 311 9.01 -35.16 11.81
C SER A 311 9.44 -36.32 12.70
N GLU A 312 10.57 -36.13 13.36
CA GLU A 312 11.05 -37.00 14.41
C GLU A 312 10.92 -36.27 15.75
N ASN A 313 10.33 -36.96 16.74
CA ASN A 313 10.15 -36.40 18.07
C ASN A 313 11.25 -36.94 19.00
N ALA A 314 11.98 -36.04 19.67
CA ALA A 314 13.06 -36.41 20.57
C ALA A 314 12.65 -37.33 21.74
N LEU A 315 11.38 -37.34 22.16
CA LEU A 315 10.86 -38.29 23.16
C LEU A 315 10.75 -39.73 22.63
N ASN A 316 10.59 -39.88 21.32
CA ASN A 316 10.45 -41.18 20.67
C ASN A 316 11.24 -41.22 19.34
N PRO A 317 12.58 -41.22 19.41
CA PRO A 317 13.45 -41.07 18.25
C PRO A 317 13.32 -42.21 17.23
N PHE A 318 12.81 -43.37 17.64
CA PHE A 318 12.60 -44.50 16.73
C PHE A 318 11.28 -44.42 15.96
N ALA A 319 10.41 -43.46 16.26
CA ALA A 319 9.13 -43.29 15.59
C ALA A 319 9.13 -42.06 14.69
N LEU A 320 9.25 -42.30 13.37
CA LEU A 320 9.02 -41.28 12.36
C LEU A 320 7.52 -41.01 12.24
N GLN A 321 7.11 -39.77 12.47
CA GLN A 321 5.75 -39.35 12.20
C GLN A 321 5.69 -38.73 10.80
N SER A 322 4.67 -39.09 10.03
CA SER A 322 4.50 -38.56 8.68
C SER A 322 3.02 -38.38 8.37
N LEU A 323 2.70 -37.31 7.65
CA LEU A 323 1.36 -37.02 7.16
C LEU A 323 1.46 -36.59 5.69
N SER A 324 0.54 -37.10 4.87
CA SER A 324 0.40 -36.69 3.48
C SER A 324 -0.99 -36.09 3.23
N LEU A 325 -1.04 -35.01 2.45
CA LEU A 325 -2.25 -34.33 2.02
C LEU A 325 -2.25 -34.24 0.49
N LYS A 326 -3.40 -34.53 -0.12
CA LYS A 326 -3.66 -34.25 -1.54
C LYS A 326 -4.57 -33.04 -1.62
N SER A 327 -4.24 -32.09 -2.49
CA SER A 327 -5.11 -30.95 -2.79
C SER A 327 -6.38 -31.45 -3.50
N ASP A 328 -7.54 -30.90 -3.11
CA ASP A 328 -8.84 -31.21 -3.72
C ASP A 328 -9.07 -30.52 -5.08
N SER A 329 -8.11 -29.70 -5.57
CA SER A 329 -8.22 -28.93 -6.82
C SER A 329 -8.40 -29.78 -8.10
N LEU A 330 -8.44 -31.10 -7.96
CA LEU A 330 -8.46 -32.10 -9.01
C LEU A 330 -9.81 -32.81 -9.24
N GLN A 331 -10.88 -32.44 -8.53
CA GLN A 331 -12.16 -33.19 -8.64
C GLN A 331 -13.17 -32.67 -9.67
N GLN A 332 -12.93 -31.55 -10.37
CA GLN A 332 -13.97 -30.95 -11.21
C GLN A 332 -13.72 -30.79 -12.71
N GLU A 333 -12.51 -30.94 -13.24
CA GLU A 333 -12.34 -30.89 -14.70
C GLU A 333 -11.25 -31.88 -15.17
N VAL A 334 -11.66 -32.75 -16.10
CA VAL A 334 -10.84 -33.62 -16.96
C VAL A 334 -10.52 -35.03 -16.43
N GLU A 335 -11.44 -35.96 -16.73
CA GLU A 335 -11.23 -37.41 -16.74
C GLU A 335 -10.41 -37.90 -17.95
N GLN A 336 -9.95 -37.01 -18.83
CA GLN A 336 -9.29 -37.40 -20.09
C GLN A 336 -8.24 -36.36 -20.47
N ASP A 337 -7.06 -36.42 -19.86
CA ASP A 337 -5.77 -36.22 -20.53
C ASP A 337 -4.60 -36.39 -19.54
N SER A 338 -4.09 -37.62 -19.52
CA SER A 338 -2.67 -37.97 -19.55
C SER A 338 -1.65 -36.89 -19.10
N LEU A 339 -1.02 -37.13 -17.94
CA LEU A 339 0.14 -36.39 -17.39
C LEU A 339 -0.13 -34.98 -16.82
N MET A 340 -1.20 -34.83 -16.03
CA MET A 340 -1.17 -33.83 -14.95
C MET A 340 -0.02 -34.21 -14.01
N HIS A 341 1.07 -33.47 -14.07
CA HIS A 341 2.24 -33.72 -13.26
C HIS A 341 1.84 -33.47 -11.81
N SER A 342 1.53 -34.54 -11.08
CA SER A 342 1.36 -34.51 -9.63
C SER A 342 2.75 -34.27 -9.05
N PHE A 343 3.17 -33.01 -9.01
CA PHE A 343 4.38 -32.65 -8.31
C PHE A 343 4.14 -32.89 -6.82
N ASN A 344 5.08 -33.59 -6.23
CA ASN A 344 5.07 -33.93 -4.81
C ASN A 344 6.10 -33.04 -4.12
N GLU A 345 5.71 -32.41 -3.03
CA GLU A 345 6.62 -31.69 -2.16
C GLU A 345 6.67 -32.39 -0.80
N HIS A 346 7.88 -32.71 -0.38
CA HIS A 346 8.14 -33.27 0.94
C HIS A 346 8.88 -32.25 1.81
N HIS A 347 8.49 -32.14 3.07
CA HIS A 347 9.20 -31.35 4.06
C HIS A 347 9.51 -32.18 5.30
N TYR A 348 10.75 -32.12 5.78
CA TYR A 348 11.14 -32.71 7.05
C TYR A 348 11.39 -31.60 8.06
N VAL A 349 10.78 -31.71 9.23
CA VAL A 349 10.99 -30.79 10.36
C VAL A 349 11.51 -31.61 11.53
N GLY A 350 12.73 -31.33 11.99
CA GLY A 350 13.24 -31.93 13.21
C GLY A 350 12.60 -31.27 14.44
N GLU A 351 11.95 -32.06 15.29
CA GLU A 351 11.40 -31.55 16.55
C GLU A 351 12.30 -31.93 17.73
N PHE A 352 12.96 -30.92 18.26
CA PHE A 352 13.89 -31.07 19.39
C PHE A 352 13.21 -30.87 20.76
N SER A 353 11.89 -30.73 20.79
CA SER A 353 11.15 -30.57 22.05
C SER A 353 10.93 -31.91 22.73
N PHE A 354 11.22 -31.95 24.02
CA PHE A 354 10.91 -33.10 24.90
C PHE A 354 9.54 -32.96 25.59
N THR A 355 8.78 -31.92 25.30
CA THR A 355 7.51 -31.64 26.00
C THR A 355 6.35 -31.39 25.05
N GLN A 356 6.64 -30.90 23.84
CA GLN A 356 5.64 -30.57 22.84
C GLN A 356 5.40 -31.73 21.88
N LYS A 357 4.13 -31.92 21.50
CA LYS A 357 3.77 -32.86 20.45
C LYS A 357 3.90 -32.19 19.10
N SER A 358 4.30 -32.99 18.13
CA SER A 358 4.41 -32.63 16.72
C SER A 358 3.05 -32.30 16.12
N ASP A 359 2.94 -31.10 15.56
CA ASP A 359 1.81 -30.71 14.72
C ASP A 359 2.21 -30.80 13.24
N LEU A 360 1.93 -31.96 12.65
CA LEU A 360 2.13 -32.18 11.22
C LEU A 360 0.99 -31.64 10.36
N LYS A 361 -0.19 -31.38 10.94
CA LYS A 361 -1.40 -31.10 10.17
C LYS A 361 -1.51 -29.63 9.80
N THR A 362 -1.30 -28.73 10.76
CA THR A 362 -1.45 -27.29 10.56
C THR A 362 -0.51 -26.75 9.48
N PRO A 363 0.83 -26.93 9.56
CA PRO A 363 1.75 -26.43 8.55
C PRO A 363 1.43 -26.97 7.15
N LEU A 364 1.10 -28.26 7.04
CA LEU A 364 0.71 -28.90 5.78
C LEU A 364 -0.55 -28.27 5.18
N THR A 365 -1.57 -28.04 6.00
CA THR A 365 -2.85 -27.44 5.59
C THR A 365 -2.68 -25.99 5.18
N LEU A 366 -1.88 -25.21 5.91
CA LEU A 366 -1.60 -23.81 5.58
C LEU A 366 -0.85 -23.69 4.25
N LYS A 367 0.12 -24.57 4.02
CA LYS A 367 0.89 -24.61 2.77
C LYS A 367 0.02 -24.95 1.56
N GLU A 368 -0.85 -25.95 1.70
CA GLU A 368 -1.83 -26.31 0.67
C GLU A 368 -2.74 -25.12 0.34
N LYS A 369 -3.34 -24.50 1.36
CA LYS A 369 -4.20 -23.31 1.18
C LYS A 369 -3.47 -22.16 0.49
N ARG A 370 -2.23 -21.86 0.90
CA ARG A 370 -1.42 -20.80 0.29
C ARG A 370 -1.15 -21.08 -1.19
N LEU A 371 -0.75 -22.31 -1.52
CA LEU A 371 -0.47 -22.66 -2.91
C LEU A 371 -1.73 -22.65 -3.78
N ARG A 372 -2.90 -23.01 -3.22
CA ARG A 372 -4.19 -22.88 -3.89
C ARG A 372 -4.52 -21.43 -4.26
N VAL A 373 -4.28 -20.48 -3.35
CA VAL A 373 -4.47 -19.04 -3.62
C VAL A 373 -3.53 -18.54 -4.74
N LEU A 374 -2.29 -19.04 -4.77
CA LEU A 374 -1.30 -18.66 -5.79
C LEU A 374 -1.47 -19.40 -7.12
N GLU A 375 -2.17 -20.54 -7.12
CA GLU A 375 -2.44 -21.33 -8.32
C GLU A 375 -3.43 -20.61 -9.23
N GLN A 376 -4.48 -20.03 -8.66
CA GLN A 376 -5.56 -19.39 -9.40
C GLN A 376 -5.92 -18.04 -8.78
N SER A 377 -5.71 -16.96 -9.53
CA SER A 377 -6.13 -15.61 -9.14
C SER A 377 -6.73 -14.85 -10.33
N LEU A 378 -7.49 -13.80 -10.05
CA LEU A 378 -8.02 -12.90 -11.07
C LEU A 378 -7.34 -11.53 -10.94
N SER A 379 -6.78 -11.06 -12.04
CA SER A 379 -6.26 -9.70 -12.17
C SER A 379 -7.30 -8.84 -12.88
N ALA A 380 -7.74 -7.76 -12.25
CA ALA A 380 -8.74 -6.85 -12.79
C ALA A 380 -8.15 -5.46 -13.03
N GLN A 381 -8.57 -4.81 -14.13
CA GLN A 381 -8.31 -3.40 -14.38
C GLN A 381 -9.56 -2.59 -14.03
N SER A 382 -9.39 -1.51 -13.28
CA SER A 382 -10.48 -0.68 -12.81
C SER A 382 -10.06 0.78 -12.71
N ASN A 383 -11.05 1.66 -12.79
CA ASN A 383 -10.90 3.09 -12.53
C ASN A 383 -11.49 3.48 -11.15
N ILE A 384 -11.92 2.53 -10.33
CA ILE A 384 -12.46 2.77 -8.99
C ILE A 384 -11.29 3.05 -8.02
N TYR A 385 -11.19 4.27 -7.50
CA TYR A 385 -10.06 4.70 -6.67
C TYR A 385 -10.20 4.33 -5.19
N ASP A 386 -11.43 4.15 -4.70
CA ASP A 386 -11.76 4.00 -3.28
C ASP A 386 -11.82 2.54 -2.82
N LEU A 387 -11.37 1.58 -3.63
CA LEU A 387 -11.26 0.17 -3.24
C LEU A 387 -10.20 0.00 -2.13
N THR A 388 -10.44 -0.93 -1.22
CA THR A 388 -9.54 -1.19 -0.08
C THR A 388 -9.06 -2.64 -0.04
N LEU A 389 -7.90 -2.86 0.55
CA LEU A 389 -7.34 -4.19 0.72
C LEU A 389 -8.21 -4.98 1.72
N ASN A 390 -8.34 -6.30 1.54
CA ASN A 390 -9.21 -7.15 2.35
C ASN A 390 -10.73 -6.83 2.21
N GLU A 391 -11.12 -6.04 1.20
CA GLU A 391 -12.53 -5.76 0.88
C GLU A 391 -13.13 -6.91 0.05
N TRP A 392 -14.36 -7.27 0.38
CA TRP A 392 -15.15 -8.21 -0.42
C TRP A 392 -15.90 -7.47 -1.52
N VAL A 393 -15.73 -7.92 -2.76
CA VAL A 393 -16.39 -7.35 -3.93
C VAL A 393 -17.20 -8.42 -4.64
N ARG A 394 -18.37 -8.02 -5.13
CA ARG A 394 -19.24 -8.86 -5.96
C ARG A 394 -19.21 -8.34 -7.38
N LEU A 395 -18.80 -9.18 -8.32
CA LEU A 395 -18.76 -8.82 -9.73
C LEU A 395 -19.88 -9.50 -10.49
N ASN A 396 -20.55 -8.72 -11.32
CA ASN A 396 -21.51 -9.23 -12.28
C ASN A 396 -20.88 -9.26 -13.68
N PHE A 397 -20.59 -10.46 -14.18
CA PHE A 397 -20.01 -10.65 -15.53
C PHE A 397 -21.06 -10.59 -16.65
N SER A 398 -22.36 -10.45 -16.35
CA SER A 398 -23.38 -10.37 -17.39
C SER A 398 -23.33 -9.00 -18.08
N SER A 399 -22.92 -8.97 -19.34
CA SER A 399 -23.09 -7.83 -20.24
C SER A 399 -24.55 -7.60 -20.68
N ASN A 400 -25.45 -8.52 -20.34
CA ASN A 400 -26.88 -8.45 -20.70
C ASN A 400 -27.74 -8.03 -19.50
N LEU A 401 -28.57 -7.00 -19.70
CA LEU A 401 -29.57 -6.44 -18.78
C LEU A 401 -30.72 -7.39 -18.39
N LYS A 402 -30.55 -8.71 -18.57
CA LYS A 402 -31.50 -9.72 -18.07
C LYS A 402 -30.88 -10.35 -16.82
N GLU A 403 -31.57 -10.16 -15.70
CA GLU A 403 -31.23 -10.60 -14.34
C GLU A 403 -30.96 -12.11 -14.24
N ASN A 404 -29.84 -12.60 -14.75
CA ASN A 404 -29.36 -13.94 -14.43
C ASN A 404 -28.40 -13.81 -13.24
N LYS A 405 -28.96 -13.91 -12.02
CA LYS A 405 -28.22 -13.92 -10.74
C LYS A 405 -27.18 -15.05 -10.61
N GLU A 406 -27.11 -15.96 -11.58
CA GLU A 406 -26.20 -17.11 -11.61
C GLU A 406 -24.74 -16.74 -11.93
N ASN A 407 -24.47 -15.56 -12.49
CA ASN A 407 -23.11 -15.12 -12.84
C ASN A 407 -22.44 -14.22 -11.80
N LEU A 408 -23.08 -14.01 -10.64
CA LEU A 408 -22.50 -13.23 -9.55
C LEU A 408 -21.44 -14.06 -8.83
N ARG A 409 -20.21 -13.56 -8.81
CA ARG A 409 -19.12 -14.17 -8.03
C ARG A 409 -18.55 -13.16 -7.04
N ASP A 410 -18.24 -13.68 -5.86
CA ASP A 410 -17.63 -12.92 -4.79
C ASP A 410 -16.12 -13.12 -4.80
N PHE A 411 -15.41 -12.02 -4.63
CA PHE A 411 -13.95 -11.96 -4.62
C PHE A 411 -13.49 -11.16 -3.41
N ILE A 412 -12.27 -11.41 -2.98
CA ILE A 412 -11.57 -10.63 -1.96
C ILE A 412 -10.36 -9.98 -2.60
N ILE A 413 -10.12 -8.71 -2.28
CA ILE A 413 -8.97 -7.98 -2.79
C ILE A 413 -7.73 -8.34 -1.95
N ILE A 414 -6.78 -9.04 -2.57
CA ILE A 414 -5.53 -9.48 -1.92
C ILE A 414 -4.31 -8.61 -2.25
N GLU A 415 -4.38 -7.87 -3.35
CA GLU A 415 -3.32 -7.00 -3.86
C GLU A 415 -3.94 -5.91 -4.73
N MET A 416 -3.38 -4.70 -4.64
CA MET A 416 -3.73 -3.58 -5.51
C MET A 416 -2.50 -2.77 -5.89
N GLU A 417 -2.51 -2.35 -7.14
CA GLU A 417 -1.58 -1.37 -7.69
C GLU A 417 -2.40 -0.23 -8.30
N GLN A 418 -2.19 0.99 -7.82
CA GLN A 418 -2.90 2.18 -8.31
C GLN A 418 -1.90 3.19 -8.87
N VAL A 419 -2.15 3.66 -10.09
CA VAL A 419 -1.38 4.75 -10.71
C VAL A 419 -2.33 5.92 -10.89
N LEU A 420 -2.06 7.00 -10.16
CA LEU A 420 -2.89 8.21 -10.13
C LEU A 420 -2.10 9.35 -10.75
N THR A 421 -2.69 10.03 -11.72
CA THR A 421 -2.03 11.12 -12.44
C THR A 421 -2.99 12.28 -12.62
N ASN A 422 -2.58 13.48 -12.23
CA ASN A 422 -3.35 14.70 -12.41
C ASN A 422 -2.87 15.44 -13.66
N GLU A 423 -3.42 15.07 -14.83
CA GLU A 423 -2.99 15.58 -16.13
C GLU A 423 -3.08 17.11 -16.25
N ALA A 424 -4.10 17.73 -15.65
CA ALA A 424 -4.26 19.19 -15.63
C ALA A 424 -3.11 19.92 -14.93
N LEU A 425 -2.36 19.23 -14.07
CA LEU A 425 -1.19 19.79 -13.39
C LEU A 425 0.14 19.34 -14.03
N LEU A 426 0.13 18.35 -14.93
CA LEU A 426 1.34 17.86 -15.60
C LEU A 426 1.96 18.90 -16.54
N GLU A 427 1.16 19.79 -17.15
CA GLU A 427 1.68 20.90 -17.96
C GLU A 427 2.58 21.87 -17.15
N ASN A 428 2.48 21.82 -15.82
CA ASN A 428 3.34 22.59 -14.91
C ASN A 428 4.58 21.82 -14.42
N ASN A 429 4.88 20.65 -14.98
CA ASN A 429 6.01 19.81 -14.55
C ASN A 429 7.37 20.49 -14.77
N PHE A 430 8.34 20.10 -13.96
CA PHE A 430 9.73 20.51 -14.08
C PHE A 430 10.33 20.03 -15.41
N ASN A 431 10.60 20.93 -16.34
CA ASN A 431 11.35 20.64 -17.55
C ASN A 431 12.84 20.57 -17.17
N SER A 432 13.44 19.38 -17.25
CA SER A 432 14.85 19.15 -16.86
C SER A 432 15.86 19.97 -17.68
N ASN A 433 15.43 20.52 -18.81
CA ASN A 433 16.23 21.39 -19.68
C ASN A 433 16.25 22.87 -19.24
N ASP A 434 15.33 23.33 -18.38
CA ASP A 434 15.23 24.75 -18.00
C ASP A 434 16.33 25.19 -17.01
N ASN A 435 17.08 24.24 -16.44
CA ASN A 435 18.17 24.49 -15.48
C ASN A 435 19.58 24.31 -16.04
N ALA A 436 19.78 24.37 -17.36
CA ALA A 436 21.12 24.39 -17.95
C ALA A 436 22.01 25.54 -17.41
N ILE A 437 21.41 26.59 -16.82
CA ILE A 437 22.11 27.77 -16.31
C ILE A 437 22.34 27.74 -14.77
N LYS A 438 21.75 26.80 -14.01
CA LYS A 438 21.91 26.70 -12.53
C LYS A 438 22.65 25.44 -12.05
N LYS A 439 23.40 24.76 -12.93
CA LYS A 439 24.20 23.56 -12.57
C LYS A 439 25.40 23.84 -11.64
N GLU A 440 25.83 25.08 -11.48
CA GLU A 440 26.95 25.44 -10.59
C GLU A 440 26.57 25.44 -9.10
N SER A 441 25.37 25.91 -8.74
CA SER A 441 24.94 25.95 -7.33
C SER A 441 24.55 24.58 -6.76
N ALA A 442 24.03 23.67 -7.58
CA ALA A 442 23.75 22.28 -7.19
C ALA A 442 25.02 21.42 -7.03
N LYS A 443 26.11 21.78 -7.72
CA LYS A 443 27.41 21.10 -7.61
C LYS A 443 28.06 21.38 -6.25
N HIS A 444 27.95 22.62 -5.77
CA HIS A 444 28.39 23.01 -4.43
C HIS A 444 27.60 22.32 -3.30
N LEU A 445 26.32 22.00 -3.49
CA LEU A 445 25.52 21.20 -2.55
C LEU A 445 25.99 19.74 -2.47
N LYS A 446 26.31 19.11 -3.62
CA LYS A 446 26.84 17.73 -3.64
C LYS A 446 28.26 17.61 -3.05
N GLU A 447 29.12 18.58 -3.33
CA GLU A 447 30.50 18.62 -2.81
C GLU A 447 30.54 18.89 -1.29
N SER A 448 29.62 19.71 -0.78
CA SER A 448 29.49 19.96 0.66
C SER A 448 28.99 18.72 1.43
N VAL A 449 28.02 17.98 0.88
CA VAL A 449 27.47 16.75 1.50
C VAL A 449 28.47 15.59 1.49
N THR A 450 29.28 15.46 0.44
CA THR A 450 30.36 14.45 0.41
C THR A 450 31.50 14.77 1.38
N SER A 451 31.76 16.06 1.66
CA SER A 451 32.73 16.45 2.70
C SER A 451 32.26 16.10 4.12
N LEU A 452 30.96 16.25 4.42
CA LEU A 452 30.35 15.92 5.72
C LEU A 452 30.31 14.41 5.99
N MET A 453 29.99 13.60 4.97
CA MET A 453 30.02 12.13 5.04
C MET A 453 31.44 11.58 5.24
N ASN A 454 32.46 12.22 4.66
CA ASN A 454 33.85 11.78 4.83
C ASN A 454 34.42 12.14 6.22
N THR A 455 33.96 13.22 6.86
CA THR A 455 34.36 13.55 8.24
C THR A 455 33.77 12.61 9.30
N GLU A 456 32.62 11.99 9.06
CA GLU A 456 32.08 10.95 9.96
C GLU A 456 32.76 9.58 9.80
N GLN A 457 33.41 9.31 8.66
CA GLN A 457 34.21 8.08 8.48
C GLN A 457 35.63 8.16 9.04
N ILE A 458 36.19 9.36 9.25
CA ILE A 458 37.57 9.52 9.75
C ILE A 458 37.68 9.31 11.27
N ASN A 459 36.56 9.31 12.02
CA ASN A 459 36.56 9.04 13.47
C ASN A 459 36.26 7.58 13.87
N LYS A 460 36.31 6.62 12.92
CA LYS A 460 36.21 5.17 13.19
C LYS A 460 37.34 4.35 12.55
N GLY A 461 38.55 4.90 12.55
CA GLY A 461 39.74 4.19 12.06
C GLY A 461 40.84 4.18 13.10
N ASN A 462 40.77 3.25 14.06
CA ASN A 462 41.94 2.67 14.72
C ASN A 462 41.50 1.50 15.60
N GLU A 463 41.38 0.31 15.01
CA GLU A 463 41.87 -0.91 15.63
C GLU A 463 42.19 -1.93 14.53
N SER A 464 43.43 -2.40 14.59
CA SER A 464 44.19 -3.09 13.56
C SER A 464 43.95 -4.62 13.56
N PHE A 465 43.86 -5.17 12.34
CA PHE A 465 44.44 -6.44 11.87
C PHE A 465 44.48 -7.68 12.80
N ASN A 466 43.84 -8.77 12.37
CA ASN A 466 44.54 -9.82 11.59
C ASN A 466 43.59 -10.86 10.96
N PRO A 467 43.83 -11.30 9.71
CA PRO A 467 43.08 -12.36 9.03
C PRO A 467 43.85 -13.68 9.02
N LEU A 468 43.20 -14.81 9.31
CA LEU A 468 43.68 -16.15 8.95
C LEU A 468 42.49 -17.07 8.61
N THR A 469 42.25 -17.20 7.31
CA THR A 469 41.98 -18.42 6.53
C THR A 469 41.38 -19.66 7.22
N GLN A 470 40.29 -20.18 6.63
CA GLN A 470 40.12 -21.55 6.05
C GLN A 470 38.61 -21.88 6.04
N ASN A 471 37.92 -21.97 4.90
CA ASN A 471 37.92 -22.96 3.80
C ASN A 471 36.67 -23.86 3.88
N THR A 472 35.99 -24.02 2.73
CA THR A 472 35.22 -25.20 2.27
C THR A 472 33.93 -25.57 3.04
N SER A 473 32.78 -25.90 2.45
CA SER A 473 32.37 -26.18 1.08
C SER A 473 30.84 -26.08 0.97
N ASN A 474 30.36 -25.45 -0.10
CA ASN A 474 28.99 -25.60 -0.60
C ASN A 474 28.94 -26.81 -1.54
N ALA A 475 27.97 -27.69 -1.32
CA ALA A 475 27.37 -28.57 -2.33
C ALA A 475 25.86 -28.41 -2.13
N LEU A 476 25.08 -27.80 -3.03
CA LEU A 476 24.64 -28.34 -4.33
C LEU A 476 24.27 -29.83 -4.24
N LEU A 477 23.06 -30.08 -3.74
CA LEU A 477 21.99 -30.80 -4.44
C LEU A 477 20.63 -30.35 -3.89
#